data_AF-A0A7X5QCX9-F1
#
_entry.id   AF-A0A7X5QCX9-F1
#
_cell.length_a   1.000
_cell.length_b   1.000
_cell.length_c   1.000
_cell.angle_alpha   90.00
_cell.angle_beta   90.00
_cell.angle_gamma   90.00
#
_symmetry.space_group_name_H-M   'P 1'
#
loop_
_entity.id
_entity.type
_entity.pdbx_description
1 polymer ?
#
loop_
_entity_poly.entity_id
_entity_poly.type
_entity_poly.pdbx_seq_one_letter_code
_entity_poly.pdbx_strand_id
1 'polypeptide(L)'
;MKRNKNIIKIIPYIIIVMIVSYTFNKYAYEIDEFNGSVRSLVMKGKFSQREFNSYGFPLSHSPHIPEPFLSPFYVVHYGMIYSSLALNKDNINILWRTDSSLPGWNVPPPKFNKDQLISNFKFSADWLLNNTKLFHGENHYLYDFDWPYKGYKNNKLSAPWWSGLTDAYAIILLLRAYDHFGDDKYLSTSKLLYQSSLTPIHKGGSLTTLNNMPWIEEYVDPQANSDQLAFVLNGMIYSTYGIESFENHLNIDESKRVSESLYQSISNNIFKFDIRNEWSSYDLIGNPSNIKYHRIHTLLLKDLIERNQNFKNKEIMDLYHNWSKSTANIGYYYIKHGPISWAYYQFITMYFLSILVLSSIYFLIRKNAK
;
A
#
# COMPACT_ATOMS: atom_id res chain seq x y z
N MET A 1 23.69 -9.09 52.11
CA MET A 1 22.38 -9.80 52.05
C MET A 1 21.17 -8.95 51.61
N LYS A 2 20.94 -7.72 52.13
CA LYS A 2 19.76 -6.89 51.73
C LYS A 2 19.71 -6.52 50.24
N ARG A 3 20.85 -6.22 49.62
CA ARG A 3 20.96 -5.84 48.18
C ARG A 3 20.52 -6.97 47.24
N ASN A 4 20.92 -8.22 47.52
CA ASN A 4 20.49 -9.41 46.76
C ASN A 4 18.98 -9.70 46.91
N LYS A 5 18.39 -9.45 48.09
CA LYS A 5 16.94 -9.59 48.30
C LYS A 5 16.11 -8.58 47.50
N ASN A 6 16.64 -7.39 47.21
CA ASN A 6 15.96 -6.38 46.40
C ASN A 6 16.04 -6.69 44.90
N ILE A 7 17.18 -7.20 44.43
CA ILE A 7 17.34 -7.63 43.03
C ILE A 7 16.33 -8.73 42.68
N ILE A 8 16.17 -9.74 43.54
CA ILE A 8 15.20 -10.84 43.34
C ILE A 8 13.76 -10.32 43.22
N LYS A 9 13.41 -9.20 43.87
CA LYS A 9 12.06 -8.61 43.78
C LYS A 9 11.78 -7.91 42.46
N ILE A 10 12.82 -7.49 41.73
CA ILE A 10 12.71 -6.73 40.48
C ILE A 10 12.68 -7.64 39.25
N ILE A 11 13.32 -8.82 39.32
CA ILE A 11 13.40 -9.80 38.22
C ILE A 11 12.04 -10.04 37.51
N PRO A 12 10.91 -10.27 38.21
CA PRO A 12 9.62 -10.50 37.54
C PRO A 12 9.15 -9.32 36.69
N TYR A 13 9.40 -8.08 37.13
CA TYR A 13 9.06 -6.89 36.35
C TYR A 13 9.96 -6.75 35.11
N ILE A 14 11.24 -7.11 35.22
CA ILE A 14 12.14 -7.17 34.06
C ILE A 14 11.63 -8.20 33.04
N ILE A 15 11.20 -9.37 33.51
CA ILE A 15 10.60 -10.42 32.66
C ILE A 15 9.34 -9.92 31.97
N ILE A 16 8.45 -9.23 32.69
CA ILE A 16 7.25 -8.62 32.10
C ILE A 16 7.63 -7.64 31.00
N VAL A 17 8.59 -6.73 31.24
CA VAL A 17 9.06 -5.78 30.22
C VAL A 17 9.60 -6.53 29.01
N MET A 18 10.47 -7.54 29.18
CA MET A 18 11.01 -8.31 28.06
C MET A 18 9.92 -9.00 27.23
N ILE A 19 8.92 -9.61 27.89
CA ILE A 19 7.80 -10.27 27.19
C ILE A 19 6.98 -9.25 26.40
N VAL A 20 6.65 -8.11 27.01
CA VAL A 20 5.88 -7.07 26.33
C VAL A 20 6.68 -6.47 25.17
N SER A 21 7.97 -6.16 25.36
CA SER A 21 8.84 -5.67 24.29
C SER A 21 8.94 -6.65 23.13
N TYR A 22 9.14 -7.95 23.42
CA TYR A 22 9.16 -8.98 22.37
C TYR A 22 7.83 -9.05 21.62
N THR A 23 6.71 -9.01 22.34
CA THR A 23 5.37 -9.09 21.77
C THR A 23 5.08 -7.89 20.88
N PHE A 24 5.35 -6.66 21.35
CA PHE A 24 5.15 -5.44 20.57
C PHE A 24 6.11 -5.33 19.38
N ASN A 25 7.31 -5.90 19.48
CA ASN A 25 8.22 -5.95 18.35
C ASN A 25 7.75 -6.94 17.27
N LYS A 26 7.36 -8.14 17.68
CA LYS A 26 6.98 -9.23 16.78
C LYS A 26 5.61 -9.06 16.14
N TYR A 27 4.63 -8.59 16.91
CA TYR A 27 3.23 -8.45 16.49
C TYR A 27 2.82 -6.99 16.30
N ALA A 28 3.77 -6.11 15.96
CA ALA A 28 3.51 -4.67 15.90
C ALA A 28 2.43 -4.33 14.86
N TYR A 29 2.40 -5.07 13.76
CA TYR A 29 1.40 -4.90 12.70
C TYR A 29 0.00 -5.27 13.18
N GLU A 30 -0.17 -6.43 13.79
CA GLU A 30 -1.44 -6.90 14.32
C GLU A 30 -1.96 -5.96 15.42
N ILE A 31 -1.05 -5.45 16.26
CA ILE A 31 -1.36 -4.46 17.29
C ILE A 31 -1.81 -3.13 16.65
N ASP A 32 -1.14 -2.65 15.61
CA ASP A 32 -1.51 -1.41 14.92
C ASP A 32 -2.87 -1.53 14.20
N GLU A 33 -3.16 -2.68 13.58
CA GLU A 33 -4.46 -2.95 12.96
C GLU A 33 -5.60 -3.10 13.98
N PHE A 34 -5.33 -3.78 15.10
CA PHE A 34 -6.26 -3.83 16.23
C PHE A 34 -6.54 -2.41 16.75
N ASN A 35 -5.49 -1.62 16.95
CA ASN A 35 -5.60 -0.23 17.38
C ASN A 35 -6.40 0.61 16.38
N GLY A 36 -6.19 0.41 15.07
CA GLY A 36 -6.98 1.03 14.00
C GLY A 36 -8.47 0.69 14.08
N SER A 37 -8.78 -0.57 14.36
CA SER A 37 -10.16 -1.04 14.53
C SER A 37 -10.82 -0.45 15.78
N VAL A 38 -10.07 -0.30 16.88
CA VAL A 38 -10.52 0.41 18.10
C VAL A 38 -10.79 1.89 17.80
N ARG A 39 -9.91 2.58 17.06
CA ARG A 39 -10.15 3.98 16.65
C ARG A 39 -11.42 4.09 15.80
N SER A 40 -11.62 3.16 14.85
CA SER A 40 -12.84 3.11 14.03
C SER A 40 -14.08 2.94 14.91
N LEU A 41 -14.03 2.04 15.89
CA LEU A 41 -15.15 1.81 16.83
C LEU A 41 -15.50 3.07 17.62
N VAL A 42 -14.49 3.78 18.14
CA VAL A 42 -14.70 5.02 18.91
C VAL A 42 -15.26 6.13 18.03
N MET A 43 -14.76 6.28 16.80
CA MET A 43 -15.16 7.38 15.92
C MET A 43 -16.49 7.12 15.18
N LYS A 44 -16.82 5.86 14.91
CA LYS A 44 -17.89 5.49 13.96
C LYS A 44 -18.86 4.42 14.47
N GLY A 45 -18.62 3.87 15.66
CA GLY A 45 -19.43 2.78 16.21
C GLY A 45 -19.23 1.43 15.50
N LYS A 46 -18.22 1.29 14.64
CA LYS A 46 -17.94 0.06 13.87
C LYS A 46 -16.47 -0.35 13.98
N PHE A 47 -16.22 -1.64 14.15
CA PHE A 47 -14.86 -2.18 14.25
C PHE A 47 -14.18 -2.32 12.88
N SER A 48 -14.95 -2.44 11.79
CA SER A 48 -14.40 -2.54 10.44
C SER A 48 -13.95 -1.18 9.90
N GLN A 49 -12.85 -1.18 9.14
CA GLN A 49 -12.38 0.00 8.39
C GLN A 49 -13.03 0.10 7.01
N ARG A 50 -13.66 -0.99 6.55
CA ARG A 50 -14.24 -1.14 5.21
C ARG A 50 -15.42 -2.09 5.26
N GLU A 51 -16.41 -1.80 4.43
CA GLU A 51 -17.59 -2.63 4.22
C GLU A 51 -17.66 -3.07 2.76
N PHE A 52 -18.32 -4.20 2.52
CA PHE A 52 -18.50 -4.74 1.17
C PHE A 52 -19.98 -4.79 0.87
N ASN A 53 -20.39 -4.17 -0.23
CA ASN A 53 -21.79 -4.24 -0.67
C ASN A 53 -22.09 -5.56 -1.39
N SER A 54 -23.32 -5.73 -1.87
CA SER A 54 -23.77 -6.94 -2.58
C SER A 54 -23.01 -7.25 -3.89
N TYR A 55 -22.32 -6.26 -4.45
CA TYR A 55 -21.49 -6.40 -5.65
C TYR A 55 -20.01 -6.64 -5.31
N GLY A 56 -19.69 -6.81 -4.03
CA GLY A 56 -18.32 -6.93 -3.56
C GLY A 56 -17.52 -5.63 -3.61
N PHE A 57 -18.17 -4.47 -3.76
CA PHE A 57 -17.46 -3.20 -3.78
C PHE A 57 -17.00 -2.78 -2.38
N PRO A 58 -15.73 -2.37 -2.23
CA PRO A 58 -15.12 -1.97 -0.97
C PRO A 58 -15.44 -0.52 -0.60
N LEU A 59 -16.49 -0.30 0.18
CA LEU A 59 -16.82 1.02 0.74
C LEU A 59 -15.84 1.38 1.86
N SER A 60 -15.10 2.46 1.67
CA SER A 60 -14.08 2.94 2.61
C SER A 60 -14.65 4.01 3.54
N HIS A 61 -14.13 4.03 4.77
CA HIS A 61 -14.53 4.99 5.78
C HIS A 61 -13.32 5.84 6.20
N SER A 62 -13.25 7.11 5.78
CA SER A 62 -12.20 8.05 6.23
C SER A 62 -12.68 8.91 7.40
N PRO A 63 -11.83 9.30 8.37
CA PRO A 63 -12.19 10.34 9.35
C PRO A 63 -12.49 11.70 8.71
N HIS A 64 -11.96 11.95 7.51
CA HIS A 64 -12.07 13.23 6.80
C HIS A 64 -13.25 13.28 5.83
N ILE A 65 -13.90 12.14 5.56
CA ILE A 65 -15.04 12.03 4.63
C ILE A 65 -16.20 11.43 5.44
N PRO A 66 -17.27 12.19 5.72
CA PRO A 66 -18.34 11.76 6.62
C PRO A 66 -19.05 10.49 6.13
N GLU A 67 -19.34 10.44 4.84
CA GLU A 67 -20.05 9.33 4.22
C GLU A 67 -19.09 8.24 3.72
N PRO A 68 -19.51 6.97 3.75
CA PRO A 68 -18.76 5.89 3.09
C PRO A 68 -18.58 6.21 1.61
N PHE A 69 -17.37 6.07 1.08
CA PHE A 69 -17.08 6.37 -0.31
C PHE A 69 -16.43 5.16 -0.99
N LEU A 70 -16.64 5.04 -2.30
CA LEU A 70 -16.01 4.03 -3.12
C LEU A 70 -14.76 4.63 -3.76
N SER A 71 -13.59 4.23 -3.29
CA SER A 71 -12.33 4.63 -3.91
C SER A 71 -12.11 3.82 -5.20
N PRO A 72 -11.81 4.47 -6.34
CA PRO A 72 -11.45 3.79 -7.57
C PRO A 72 -10.29 2.79 -7.39
N PHE A 73 -9.24 3.15 -6.65
CA PHE A 73 -8.12 2.25 -6.35
C PHE A 73 -8.59 0.95 -5.70
N TYR A 74 -9.51 1.02 -4.73
CA TYR A 74 -9.99 -0.19 -4.07
C TYR A 74 -10.87 -1.06 -4.98
N VAL A 75 -11.62 -0.47 -5.92
CA VAL A 75 -12.32 -1.26 -6.95
C VAL A 75 -11.32 -2.11 -7.75
N VAL A 76 -10.19 -1.50 -8.15
CA VAL A 76 -9.10 -2.19 -8.86
C VAL A 76 -8.45 -3.26 -7.98
N HIS A 77 -7.99 -2.87 -6.78
CA HIS A 77 -7.25 -3.76 -5.88
C HIS A 77 -8.06 -5.00 -5.49
N TYR A 78 -9.33 -4.84 -5.11
CA TYR A 78 -10.17 -6.00 -4.79
C TYR A 78 -10.59 -6.78 -6.04
N GLY A 79 -10.81 -6.13 -7.18
CA GLY A 79 -11.03 -6.83 -8.45
C GLY A 79 -9.85 -7.75 -8.84
N MET A 80 -8.63 -7.30 -8.58
CA MET A 80 -7.41 -8.10 -8.76
C MET A 80 -7.39 -9.31 -7.82
N ILE A 81 -7.77 -9.13 -6.55
CA ILE A 81 -7.89 -10.24 -5.60
C ILE A 81 -8.99 -11.22 -6.04
N TYR A 82 -10.17 -10.73 -6.44
CA TYR A 82 -11.28 -11.56 -6.89
C TYR A 82 -10.91 -12.40 -8.10
N SER A 83 -10.28 -11.79 -9.12
CA SER A 83 -9.83 -12.50 -10.31
C SER A 83 -8.77 -13.57 -9.99
N SER A 84 -7.79 -13.26 -9.13
CA SER A 84 -6.77 -14.23 -8.72
C SER A 84 -7.31 -15.38 -7.88
N LEU A 85 -8.27 -15.13 -6.97
CA LEU A 85 -8.87 -16.19 -6.15
C LEU A 85 -9.88 -17.04 -6.93
N ALA A 86 -10.59 -16.45 -7.88
CA ALA A 86 -11.56 -17.15 -8.72
C ALA A 86 -10.90 -18.09 -9.73
N LEU A 87 -9.79 -17.64 -10.31
CA LEU A 87 -9.19 -18.22 -11.49
C LEU A 87 -7.79 -18.73 -11.14
N ASN A 88 -7.65 -20.05 -11.05
CA ASN A 88 -6.35 -20.74 -10.90
C ASN A 88 -5.56 -20.68 -12.22
N LYS A 89 -5.35 -19.49 -12.78
CA LYS A 89 -4.55 -19.28 -13.98
C LYS A 89 -3.06 -19.30 -13.66
N ASP A 90 -2.27 -19.55 -14.69
CA ASP A 90 -0.81 -19.64 -14.57
C ASP A 90 -0.24 -18.31 -14.05
N ASN A 91 0.46 -18.38 -12.91
CA ASN A 91 0.98 -17.24 -12.16
C ASN A 91 2.34 -16.75 -12.71
N ILE A 92 2.79 -17.25 -13.86
CA ILE A 92 4.11 -16.91 -14.42
C ILE A 92 4.12 -15.54 -15.11
N ASN A 93 3.08 -15.18 -15.85
CA ASN A 93 3.01 -13.87 -16.53
C ASN A 93 2.47 -12.78 -15.58
N ILE A 94 3.01 -11.56 -15.68
CA ILE A 94 2.59 -10.38 -14.91
C ILE A 94 1.08 -10.12 -14.97
N LEU A 95 0.42 -10.49 -16.07
CA LEU A 95 -1.02 -10.34 -16.21
C LEU A 95 -1.80 -11.13 -15.16
N TRP A 96 -1.56 -12.43 -15.01
CA TRP A 96 -2.35 -13.32 -14.13
C TRP A 96 -1.71 -13.64 -12.79
N ARG A 97 -0.49 -13.17 -12.54
CA ARG A 97 0.20 -13.40 -11.26
C ARG A 97 -0.58 -12.86 -10.06
N THR A 98 -0.44 -13.54 -8.94
CA THR A 98 -0.89 -13.02 -7.65
C THR A 98 0.01 -11.86 -7.23
N ASP A 99 -0.58 -10.78 -6.73
CA ASP A 99 0.16 -9.64 -6.17
C ASP A 99 1.00 -10.10 -4.98
N SER A 100 2.32 -10.03 -5.11
CA SER A 100 3.28 -10.47 -4.09
C SER A 100 3.26 -9.59 -2.83
N SER A 101 2.72 -8.38 -2.92
CA SER A 101 2.51 -7.48 -1.78
C SER A 101 1.24 -7.79 -0.98
N LEU A 102 0.35 -8.66 -1.50
CA LEU A 102 -0.96 -8.95 -0.89
C LEU A 102 -0.90 -9.28 0.62
N PRO A 103 0.10 -10.04 1.13
CA PRO A 103 0.25 -10.28 2.57
C PRO A 103 0.52 -9.02 3.43
N GLY A 104 0.91 -7.91 2.81
CA GLY A 104 1.09 -6.60 3.44
C GLY A 104 -0.19 -5.77 3.57
N TRP A 105 -1.26 -6.12 2.84
CA TRP A 105 -2.54 -5.41 2.88
C TRP A 105 -3.41 -5.87 4.06
N ASN A 106 -4.18 -4.93 4.62
CA ASN A 106 -4.77 -5.07 5.96
C ASN A 106 -6.24 -5.44 6.03
N VAL A 107 -6.94 -5.50 4.90
CA VAL A 107 -8.37 -5.85 4.87
C VAL A 107 -8.60 -6.91 3.80
N PRO A 108 -8.63 -8.21 4.15
CA PRO A 108 -8.99 -9.24 3.19
C PRO A 108 -10.46 -9.09 2.78
N PRO A 109 -10.84 -9.51 1.56
CA PRO A 109 -12.26 -9.58 1.21
C PRO A 109 -12.99 -10.62 2.07
N PRO A 110 -14.32 -10.55 2.17
CA PRO A 110 -15.13 -11.62 2.73
C PRO A 110 -14.85 -12.96 2.05
N LYS A 111 -15.12 -14.06 2.76
CA LYS A 111 -15.05 -15.40 2.17
C LYS A 111 -16.17 -15.57 1.17
N PHE A 112 -15.83 -15.45 -0.12
CA PHE A 112 -16.73 -15.68 -1.24
C PHE A 112 -16.50 -17.08 -1.83
N ASN A 113 -17.57 -17.71 -2.31
CA ASN A 113 -17.43 -18.89 -3.15
C ASN A 113 -16.94 -18.49 -4.56
N LYS A 114 -16.59 -19.48 -5.38
CA LYS A 114 -16.02 -19.23 -6.71
C LYS A 114 -16.92 -18.37 -7.60
N ASP A 115 -18.22 -18.63 -7.63
CA ASP A 115 -19.17 -17.90 -8.49
C ASP A 115 -19.33 -16.45 -8.05
N GLN A 116 -19.33 -16.21 -6.73
CA GLN A 116 -19.30 -14.87 -6.16
C GLN A 116 -18.00 -14.14 -6.50
N LEU A 117 -16.85 -14.81 -6.45
CA LEU A 117 -15.58 -14.21 -6.83
C LEU A 117 -15.55 -13.82 -8.32
N ILE A 118 -16.06 -14.68 -9.22
CA ILE A 118 -16.19 -14.36 -10.65
C ILE A 118 -17.14 -13.18 -10.86
N SER A 119 -18.28 -13.17 -10.16
CA SER A 119 -19.26 -12.08 -10.24
C SER A 119 -18.68 -10.76 -9.75
N ASN A 120 -18.01 -10.76 -8.59
CA ASN A 120 -17.38 -9.57 -8.02
C ASN A 120 -16.21 -9.07 -8.89
N PHE A 121 -15.43 -9.97 -9.49
CA PHE A 121 -14.44 -9.62 -10.50
C PHE A 121 -15.10 -8.90 -11.68
N LYS A 122 -16.17 -9.46 -12.24
CA LYS A 122 -16.91 -8.83 -13.34
C LYS A 122 -17.47 -7.46 -12.93
N PHE A 123 -18.06 -7.35 -11.74
CA PHE A 123 -18.58 -6.07 -11.25
C PHE A 123 -17.49 -5.01 -11.12
N SER A 124 -16.29 -5.36 -10.62
CA SER A 124 -15.15 -4.44 -10.59
C SER A 124 -14.73 -4.01 -11.99
N ALA A 125 -14.63 -4.93 -12.95
CA ALA A 125 -14.25 -4.61 -14.33
C ALA A 125 -15.32 -3.75 -15.04
N ASP A 126 -16.60 -4.07 -14.87
CA ASP A 126 -17.71 -3.28 -15.43
C ASP A 126 -17.78 -1.89 -14.79
N TRP A 127 -17.47 -1.77 -13.49
CA TRP A 127 -17.38 -0.48 -12.83
C TRP A 127 -16.31 0.39 -13.49
N LEU A 128 -15.14 -0.19 -13.80
CA LEU A 128 -14.07 0.51 -14.51
C LEU A 128 -14.52 1.01 -15.88
N LEU A 129 -15.26 0.22 -16.67
CA LEU A 129 -15.79 0.67 -17.96
C LEU A 129 -16.74 1.86 -17.83
N ASN A 130 -17.59 1.84 -16.81
CA ASN A 130 -18.65 2.84 -16.64
C ASN A 130 -18.18 4.13 -15.94
N ASN A 131 -17.00 4.12 -15.31
CA ASN A 131 -16.52 5.22 -14.48
C ASN A 131 -15.23 5.90 -14.98
N THR A 132 -14.63 5.43 -16.08
CA THR A 132 -13.58 6.21 -16.76
C THR A 132 -14.17 7.53 -17.28
N LYS A 133 -13.49 8.65 -17.01
CA LYS A 133 -13.92 9.99 -17.43
C LYS A 133 -12.82 10.68 -18.23
N LEU A 134 -13.23 11.40 -19.28
CA LEU A 134 -12.35 12.32 -20.00
C LEU A 134 -12.17 13.59 -19.15
N PHE A 135 -10.94 13.88 -18.75
CA PHE A 135 -10.57 15.02 -17.92
C PHE A 135 -9.22 15.57 -18.38
N HIS A 136 -9.12 16.89 -18.61
CA HIS A 136 -7.93 17.52 -19.20
C HIS A 136 -7.41 16.89 -20.51
N GLY A 137 -8.30 16.26 -21.29
CA GLY A 137 -7.96 15.63 -22.57
C GLY A 137 -7.54 14.16 -22.47
N GLU A 138 -7.48 13.61 -21.26
CA GLU A 138 -7.04 12.24 -20.98
C GLU A 138 -8.10 11.47 -20.17
N ASN A 139 -7.98 10.14 -20.09
CA ASN A 139 -8.96 9.26 -19.46
C ASN A 139 -8.51 8.81 -18.08
N HIS A 140 -9.33 9.09 -17.06
CA HIS A 140 -8.98 8.87 -15.67
C HIS A 140 -10.13 8.30 -14.85
N TYR A 141 -9.77 7.63 -13.75
CA TYR A 141 -10.67 7.46 -12.61
C TYR A 141 -10.51 8.63 -11.65
N LEU A 142 -11.55 9.45 -11.56
CA LEU A 142 -11.52 10.66 -10.74
C LEU A 142 -11.86 10.37 -9.28
N TYR A 143 -11.18 11.11 -8.41
CA TYR A 143 -11.44 11.21 -6.99
C TYR A 143 -12.13 12.55 -6.73
N ASP A 144 -13.37 12.46 -6.28
CA ASP A 144 -14.35 13.54 -6.12
C ASP A 144 -14.44 14.03 -4.66
N PHE A 145 -13.36 13.85 -3.91
CA PHE A 145 -13.19 14.36 -2.55
C PHE A 145 -11.80 14.99 -2.36
N ASP A 146 -11.72 15.95 -1.46
CA ASP A 146 -10.44 16.55 -1.07
C ASP A 146 -9.61 15.56 -0.25
N TRP A 147 -8.32 15.45 -0.57
CA TRP A 147 -7.40 14.56 0.15
C TRP A 147 -6.33 15.36 0.90
N PRO A 148 -6.32 15.34 2.25
CA PRO A 148 -5.25 15.95 3.03
C PRO A 148 -3.92 15.25 2.75
N TYR A 149 -3.01 15.95 2.08
CA TYR A 149 -1.70 15.43 1.73
C TYR A 149 -0.67 16.54 1.79
N LYS A 150 0.33 16.36 2.66
CA LYS A 150 1.43 17.31 2.82
C LYS A 150 2.12 17.52 1.48
N GLY A 151 2.77 18.67 1.26
CA GLY A 151 3.58 18.91 0.06
C GLY A 151 2.80 19.51 -1.11
N TYR A 152 1.48 19.30 -1.17
CA TYR A 152 0.60 20.01 -2.11
C TYR A 152 0.19 21.39 -1.59
N LYS A 153 -0.34 22.22 -2.48
CA LYS A 153 -0.86 23.56 -2.14
C LYS A 153 -1.91 23.44 -1.02
N ASN A 154 -1.75 24.22 0.05
CA ASN A 154 -2.60 24.15 1.25
C ASN A 154 -2.62 22.76 1.95
N ASN A 155 -1.61 21.92 1.72
CA ASN A 155 -1.51 20.53 2.23
C ASN A 155 -2.71 19.65 1.84
N LYS A 156 -3.20 19.81 0.60
CA LYS A 156 -4.42 19.13 0.14
C LYS A 156 -4.42 18.94 -1.38
N LEU A 157 -4.79 17.75 -1.86
CA LEU A 157 -5.26 17.54 -3.23
C LEU A 157 -6.72 17.97 -3.29
N SER A 158 -7.04 18.96 -4.13
CA SER A 158 -8.41 19.45 -4.25
C SER A 158 -9.15 18.65 -5.31
N ALA A 159 -10.39 18.24 -5.02
CA ALA A 159 -11.21 17.53 -5.99
C ALA A 159 -11.59 18.42 -7.20
N PRO A 160 -11.78 17.82 -8.39
CA PRO A 160 -11.42 16.43 -8.72
C PRO A 160 -9.92 16.28 -8.99
N TRP A 161 -9.35 15.17 -8.54
CA TRP A 161 -7.98 14.75 -8.84
C TRP A 161 -7.97 13.30 -9.33
N TRP A 162 -6.84 12.82 -9.86
CA TRP A 162 -6.70 11.43 -10.31
C TRP A 162 -5.39 10.81 -9.84
N SER A 163 -5.25 9.52 -10.08
CA SER A 163 -4.11 8.75 -9.61
C SER A 163 -3.51 7.91 -10.73
N GLY A 164 -2.26 8.20 -11.10
CA GLY A 164 -1.52 7.41 -12.08
C GLY A 164 -1.37 5.94 -11.66
N LEU A 165 -1.26 5.68 -10.35
CA LEU A 165 -1.36 4.34 -9.78
C LEU A 165 -2.68 3.67 -10.15
N THR A 166 -3.80 4.34 -9.91
CA THR A 166 -5.12 3.75 -10.14
C THR A 166 -5.33 3.46 -11.63
N ASP A 167 -5.04 4.43 -12.48
CA ASP A 167 -5.25 4.32 -13.93
C ASP A 167 -4.37 3.22 -14.53
N ALA A 168 -3.07 3.21 -14.20
CA ALA A 168 -2.15 2.21 -14.71
C ALA A 168 -2.44 0.82 -14.13
N TYR A 169 -2.76 0.70 -12.84
CA TYR A 169 -3.05 -0.62 -12.23
C TYR A 169 -4.38 -1.21 -12.74
N ALA A 170 -5.37 -0.37 -13.06
CA ALA A 170 -6.63 -0.78 -13.67
C ALA A 170 -6.45 -1.50 -15.01
N ILE A 171 -5.39 -1.18 -15.76
CA ILE A 171 -5.03 -1.86 -17.02
C ILE A 171 -4.95 -3.38 -16.80
N ILE A 172 -4.32 -3.84 -15.72
CA ILE A 172 -4.16 -5.28 -15.47
C ILE A 172 -5.53 -5.93 -15.26
N LEU A 173 -6.40 -5.29 -14.47
CA LEU A 173 -7.74 -5.81 -14.21
C LEU A 173 -8.60 -5.87 -15.48
N LEU A 174 -8.52 -4.85 -16.33
CA LEU A 174 -9.22 -4.79 -17.61
C LEU A 174 -8.68 -5.83 -18.59
N LEU A 175 -7.36 -6.03 -18.67
CA LEU A 175 -6.77 -7.08 -19.52
C LEU A 175 -7.15 -8.49 -19.03
N ARG A 176 -7.23 -8.72 -17.71
CA ARG A 176 -7.78 -9.96 -17.16
C ARG A 176 -9.24 -10.16 -17.56
N ALA A 177 -10.03 -9.08 -17.53
CA ALA A 177 -11.44 -9.12 -17.88
C ALA A 177 -11.64 -9.38 -19.37
N TYR A 178 -10.84 -8.76 -20.24
CA TYR A 178 -10.79 -9.07 -21.66
C TYR A 178 -10.45 -10.55 -21.89
N ASP A 179 -9.37 -11.04 -21.29
CA ASP A 179 -8.91 -12.43 -21.44
C ASP A 179 -9.91 -13.48 -20.89
N HIS A 180 -10.73 -13.12 -19.90
CA HIS A 180 -11.71 -14.05 -19.31
C HIS A 180 -13.12 -13.94 -19.90
N PHE A 181 -13.62 -12.73 -20.15
CA PHE A 181 -15.00 -12.47 -20.57
C PHE A 181 -15.14 -12.15 -22.06
N GLY A 182 -14.05 -11.80 -22.75
CA GLY A 182 -14.03 -11.61 -24.21
C GLY A 182 -14.71 -10.34 -24.72
N ASP A 183 -14.97 -9.33 -23.87
CA ASP A 183 -15.53 -8.03 -24.32
C ASP A 183 -14.40 -7.04 -24.67
N ASP A 184 -14.32 -6.66 -25.95
CA ASP A 184 -13.33 -5.72 -26.51
C ASP A 184 -13.34 -4.34 -25.83
N LYS A 185 -14.42 -3.97 -25.14
CA LYS A 185 -14.48 -2.71 -24.37
C LYS A 185 -13.40 -2.69 -23.29
N TYR A 186 -13.11 -3.81 -22.64
CA TYR A 186 -12.07 -3.86 -21.62
C TYR A 186 -10.69 -3.55 -22.21
N LEU A 187 -10.37 -4.13 -23.37
CA LEU A 187 -9.12 -3.85 -24.09
C LEU A 187 -9.07 -2.40 -24.60
N SER A 188 -10.19 -1.87 -25.08
CA SER A 188 -10.27 -0.49 -25.55
C SER A 188 -10.04 0.50 -24.42
N THR A 189 -10.65 0.28 -23.25
CA THR A 189 -10.43 1.12 -22.07
C THR A 189 -9.01 0.97 -21.53
N SER A 190 -8.43 -0.23 -21.52
CA SER A 190 -7.03 -0.40 -21.06
C SER A 190 -6.04 0.34 -21.96
N LYS A 191 -6.30 0.42 -23.27
CA LYS A 191 -5.51 1.24 -24.21
C LYS A 191 -5.60 2.74 -23.89
N LEU A 192 -6.78 3.25 -23.56
CA LEU A 192 -6.95 4.66 -23.18
C LEU A 192 -6.16 4.97 -21.91
N LEU A 193 -6.25 4.12 -20.88
CA LEU A 193 -5.52 4.31 -19.62
C LEU A 193 -4.00 4.18 -19.80
N TYR A 194 -3.54 3.30 -20.68
CA TYR A 194 -2.12 3.21 -21.05
C TYR A 194 -1.61 4.52 -21.64
N GLN A 195 -2.38 5.12 -22.56
CA GLN A 195 -2.04 6.42 -23.16
C GLN A 195 -2.02 7.51 -22.09
N SER A 196 -3.09 7.63 -21.30
CA SER A 196 -3.23 8.66 -20.27
C SER A 196 -2.16 8.56 -19.16
N SER A 197 -1.77 7.35 -18.77
CA SER A 197 -0.70 7.14 -17.79
C SER A 197 0.67 7.58 -18.29
N LEU A 198 0.92 7.51 -19.61
CA LEU A 198 2.17 7.91 -20.25
C LEU A 198 2.14 9.33 -20.84
N THR A 199 0.98 9.98 -20.86
CA THR A 199 0.89 11.41 -21.20
C THR A 199 1.49 12.26 -20.07
N PRO A 200 2.28 13.31 -20.38
CA PRO A 200 2.81 14.22 -19.36
C PRO A 200 1.72 14.89 -18.52
N ILE A 201 1.99 15.15 -17.24
CA ILE A 201 1.03 15.81 -16.33
C ILE A 201 0.52 17.14 -16.88
N HIS A 202 1.39 17.98 -17.45
CA HIS A 202 1.00 19.27 -18.03
C HIS A 202 0.12 19.15 -19.29
N LYS A 203 -0.06 17.94 -19.82
CA LYS A 203 -0.98 17.59 -20.92
C LYS A 203 -2.18 16.77 -20.45
N GLY A 204 -2.39 16.67 -19.14
CA GLY A 204 -3.52 15.96 -18.55
C GLY A 204 -3.23 14.53 -18.11
N GLY A 205 -2.05 13.96 -18.39
CA GLY A 205 -1.74 12.57 -18.00
C GLY A 205 -1.05 12.44 -16.64
N SER A 206 -0.35 11.32 -16.41
CA SER A 206 0.28 11.02 -15.10
C SER A 206 1.81 10.97 -15.14
N LEU A 207 2.43 11.19 -16.31
CA LEU A 207 3.87 11.08 -16.49
C LEU A 207 4.60 12.38 -16.10
N THR A 208 5.64 12.23 -15.29
CA THR A 208 6.60 13.27 -14.92
C THR A 208 8.02 12.72 -14.99
N THR A 209 8.99 13.47 -14.47
CA THR A 209 10.39 13.03 -14.37
C THR A 209 10.92 13.18 -12.96
N LEU A 210 11.60 12.15 -12.45
CA LEU A 210 12.40 12.18 -11.23
C LEU A 210 13.86 11.92 -11.60
N ASN A 211 14.78 12.83 -11.25
CA ASN A 211 16.19 12.76 -11.68
C ASN A 211 16.34 12.58 -13.21
N ASN A 212 15.54 13.31 -14.00
CA ASN A 212 15.49 13.22 -15.47
C ASN A 212 15.07 11.85 -16.03
N MET A 213 14.52 10.95 -15.19
CA MET A 213 14.00 9.65 -15.60
C MET A 213 12.47 9.62 -15.45
N PRO A 214 11.74 8.87 -16.29
CA PRO A 214 10.29 8.86 -16.27
C PRO A 214 9.73 8.35 -14.95
N TRP A 215 8.63 8.96 -14.50
CA TRP A 215 7.95 8.58 -13.27
C TRP A 215 6.44 8.76 -13.43
N ILE A 216 5.65 7.78 -13.01
CA ILE A 216 4.18 7.89 -13.00
C ILE A 216 3.76 8.31 -11.60
N GLU A 217 3.15 9.49 -11.49
CA GLU A 217 2.78 10.07 -10.21
C GLU A 217 1.48 9.44 -9.65
N GLU A 218 1.50 9.05 -8.37
CA GLU A 218 0.33 8.45 -7.70
C GLU A 218 -0.76 9.48 -7.40
N TYR A 219 -0.37 10.68 -7.00
CA TYR A 219 -1.27 11.75 -6.60
C TYR A 219 -1.10 12.92 -7.57
N VAL A 220 -1.92 12.94 -8.62
CA VAL A 220 -1.80 13.97 -9.66
C VAL A 220 -2.74 15.12 -9.33
N ASP A 221 -2.15 16.26 -8.98
CA ASP A 221 -2.86 17.52 -8.87
C ASP A 221 -2.67 18.32 -10.18
N PRO A 222 -3.74 18.56 -10.96
CA PRO A 222 -3.65 19.34 -12.20
C PRO A 222 -3.17 20.79 -11.98
N GLN A 223 -3.18 21.27 -10.74
CA GLN A 223 -2.77 22.62 -10.37
C GLN A 223 -1.36 22.67 -9.74
N ALA A 224 -0.73 21.53 -9.47
CA ALA A 224 0.59 21.49 -8.86
C ALA A 224 1.70 21.70 -9.91
N ASN A 225 2.71 22.48 -9.54
CA ASN A 225 3.96 22.53 -10.29
C ASN A 225 4.74 21.22 -10.10
N SER A 226 5.52 20.80 -11.10
CA SER A 226 6.31 19.57 -11.08
C SER A 226 7.28 19.46 -9.90
N ASP A 227 7.69 20.59 -9.33
CA ASP A 227 8.62 20.65 -8.19
C ASP A 227 7.94 20.35 -6.84
N GLN A 228 6.63 20.08 -6.83
CA GLN A 228 5.82 19.85 -5.62
C GLN A 228 5.15 18.46 -5.61
N LEU A 229 5.62 17.52 -6.43
CA LEU A 229 5.05 16.18 -6.51
C LEU A 229 5.55 15.28 -5.36
N ALA A 230 4.72 14.32 -4.96
CA ALA A 230 5.02 13.43 -3.85
C ALA A 230 6.06 12.37 -4.23
N PHE A 231 5.99 11.85 -5.46
CA PHE A 231 6.78 10.70 -5.91
C PHE A 231 6.60 9.48 -5.00
N VAL A 232 5.39 8.91 -4.97
CA VAL A 232 5.08 7.75 -4.09
C VAL A 232 5.65 6.45 -4.65
N LEU A 233 6.41 5.71 -3.83
CA LEU A 233 7.17 4.55 -4.29
C LEU A 233 6.27 3.40 -4.76
N ASN A 234 5.33 2.95 -3.93
CA ASN A 234 4.42 1.86 -4.32
C ASN A 234 3.61 2.24 -5.56
N GLY A 235 3.19 3.51 -5.68
CA GLY A 235 2.47 4.05 -6.81
C GLY A 235 3.18 3.80 -8.13
N MET A 236 4.45 4.22 -8.18
CA MET A 236 5.32 4.01 -9.33
C MET A 236 5.52 2.52 -9.67
N ILE A 237 5.72 1.68 -8.66
CA ILE A 237 5.97 0.24 -8.87
C ILE A 237 4.74 -0.45 -9.48
N TYR A 238 3.56 -0.29 -8.88
CA TYR A 238 2.33 -0.89 -9.44
C TYR A 238 1.96 -0.29 -10.80
N SER A 239 2.20 1.01 -11.01
CA SER A 239 1.96 1.64 -12.30
C SER A 239 2.80 1.00 -13.40
N THR A 240 4.09 0.78 -13.11
CA THR A 240 5.01 0.07 -14.01
C THR A 240 4.49 -1.32 -14.38
N TYR A 241 3.90 -2.06 -13.43
CA TYR A 241 3.31 -3.38 -13.70
C TYR A 241 2.11 -3.29 -14.65
N GLY A 242 1.30 -2.24 -14.53
CA GLY A 242 0.21 -1.93 -15.44
C GLY A 242 0.69 -1.68 -16.88
N ILE A 243 1.68 -0.81 -17.03
CA ILE A 243 2.31 -0.49 -18.31
C ILE A 243 2.92 -1.75 -18.94
N GLU A 244 3.75 -2.49 -18.20
CA GLU A 244 4.38 -3.72 -18.68
C GLU A 244 3.32 -4.77 -19.12
N SER A 245 2.22 -4.90 -18.38
CA SER A 245 1.13 -5.84 -18.73
C SER A 245 0.50 -5.51 -20.08
N PHE A 246 0.32 -4.22 -20.39
CA PHE A 246 -0.21 -3.79 -21.69
C PHE A 246 0.82 -3.97 -22.81
N GLU A 247 2.08 -3.62 -22.58
CA GLU A 247 3.15 -3.80 -23.57
C GLU A 247 3.41 -5.28 -23.88
N ASN A 248 3.30 -6.16 -22.87
CA ASN A 248 3.29 -7.62 -23.05
C ASN A 248 2.11 -8.09 -23.90
N HIS A 249 0.90 -7.57 -23.64
CA HIS A 249 -0.29 -7.91 -24.43
C HIS A 249 -0.12 -7.54 -25.91
N LEU A 250 0.53 -6.39 -26.19
CA LEU A 250 0.85 -5.95 -27.55
C LEU A 250 2.07 -6.66 -28.18
N ASN A 251 2.74 -7.55 -27.44
CA ASN A 251 4.00 -8.18 -27.85
C ASN A 251 5.07 -7.16 -28.27
N ILE A 252 5.16 -6.03 -27.57
CA ILE A 252 6.21 -5.04 -27.80
C ILE A 252 7.55 -5.64 -27.37
N ASP A 253 8.57 -5.51 -28.21
CA ASP A 253 9.94 -5.92 -27.90
C ASP A 253 10.46 -5.18 -26.66
N GLU A 254 11.03 -5.91 -25.70
CA GLU A 254 11.53 -5.38 -24.43
C GLU A 254 12.45 -4.15 -24.62
N SER A 255 13.30 -4.14 -25.65
CA SER A 255 14.21 -3.03 -25.95
C SER A 255 13.51 -1.72 -26.33
N LYS A 256 12.20 -1.78 -26.64
CA LYS A 256 11.38 -0.64 -27.05
C LYS A 256 10.32 -0.25 -26.01
N ARG A 257 10.26 -0.99 -24.89
CA ARG A 257 9.24 -0.79 -23.87
C ARG A 257 9.53 0.44 -23.02
N VAL A 258 8.47 1.19 -22.74
CA VAL A 258 8.49 2.26 -21.74
C VAL A 258 8.60 1.65 -20.35
N SER A 259 8.03 0.46 -20.10
CA SER A 259 8.18 -0.23 -18.80
C SER A 259 9.65 -0.41 -18.39
N GLU A 260 10.55 -0.71 -19.32
CA GLU A 260 11.98 -0.85 -19.00
C GLU A 260 12.61 0.47 -18.56
N SER A 261 12.22 1.58 -19.17
CA SER A 261 12.65 2.91 -18.72
C SER A 261 12.10 3.26 -17.33
N LEU A 262 10.86 2.85 -17.01
CA LEU A 262 10.26 3.00 -15.69
C LEU A 262 10.99 2.12 -14.65
N TYR A 263 11.35 0.88 -14.99
CA TYR A 263 12.14 0.01 -14.12
C TYR A 263 13.53 0.59 -13.82
N GLN A 264 14.21 1.12 -14.82
CA GLN A 264 15.49 1.83 -14.64
C GLN A 264 15.32 3.07 -13.75
N SER A 265 14.23 3.82 -13.91
CA SER A 265 13.90 4.95 -13.04
C SER A 265 13.76 4.52 -11.58
N ILE A 266 13.04 3.42 -11.32
CA ILE A 266 12.88 2.88 -9.97
C ILE A 266 14.24 2.42 -9.42
N SER A 267 15.03 1.64 -10.15
CA SER A 267 16.31 1.12 -9.65
C SER A 267 17.31 2.24 -9.33
N ASN A 268 17.33 3.31 -10.12
CA ASN A 268 18.22 4.46 -9.90
C ASN A 268 17.75 5.39 -8.77
N ASN A 269 16.45 5.39 -8.44
CA ASN A 269 15.89 6.27 -7.41
C ASN A 269 15.52 5.56 -6.10
N ILE A 270 15.56 4.22 -6.03
CA ILE A 270 15.08 3.44 -4.87
C ILE A 270 15.74 3.86 -3.54
N PHE A 271 17.03 4.21 -3.57
CA PHE A 271 17.77 4.63 -2.37
C PHE A 271 17.32 5.99 -1.81
N LYS A 272 16.62 6.83 -2.60
CA LYS A 272 15.99 8.06 -2.09
C LYS A 272 14.86 7.77 -1.10
N PHE A 273 14.27 6.59 -1.19
CA PHE A 273 13.22 6.12 -0.29
C PHE A 273 13.78 5.38 0.92
N ASP A 274 15.09 5.29 1.08
CA ASP A 274 15.69 4.66 2.24
C ASP A 274 15.89 5.67 3.38
N ILE A 275 15.46 5.26 4.57
CA ILE A 275 15.65 5.99 5.82
C ILE A 275 16.70 5.22 6.62
N ARG A 276 17.95 5.73 6.56
CA ARG A 276 19.09 5.29 7.39
C ARG A 276 19.43 3.81 7.25
N ASN A 277 19.29 3.22 6.07
CA ASN A 277 19.50 1.81 5.75
C ASN A 277 18.68 0.87 6.65
N GLU A 278 17.46 1.28 7.01
CA GLU A 278 16.66 0.58 8.02
C GLU A 278 15.16 0.63 7.72
N TRP A 279 14.63 1.70 7.14
CA TRP A 279 13.20 1.88 6.94
C TRP A 279 12.90 2.53 5.60
N SER A 280 11.68 2.41 5.10
CA SER A 280 11.28 3.05 3.85
C SER A 280 10.54 4.37 4.09
N SER A 281 10.83 5.38 3.27
CA SER A 281 9.96 6.53 3.05
C SER A 281 8.80 6.13 2.15
N TYR A 282 7.61 6.67 2.41
CA TYR A 282 6.43 6.46 1.57
C TYR A 282 6.56 7.23 0.25
N ASP A 283 7.05 8.47 0.35
CA ASP A 283 7.21 9.43 -0.73
C ASP A 283 8.50 10.26 -0.54
N LEU A 284 8.77 11.20 -1.46
CA LEU A 284 9.95 12.07 -1.43
C LEU A 284 9.70 13.46 -0.83
N ILE A 285 8.50 13.72 -0.32
CA ILE A 285 8.17 14.96 0.41
C ILE A 285 8.34 14.80 1.93
N GLY A 286 8.92 13.68 2.35
CA GLY A 286 9.39 13.44 3.71
C GLY A 286 8.35 12.78 4.62
N ASN A 287 7.48 11.92 4.09
CA ASN A 287 6.58 11.08 4.89
C ASN A 287 7.18 9.67 5.06
N PRO A 288 7.64 9.28 6.27
CA PRO A 288 8.04 7.91 6.53
C PRO A 288 6.88 6.93 6.33
N SER A 289 7.17 5.73 5.83
CA SER A 289 6.16 4.68 5.74
C SER A 289 5.64 4.30 7.12
N ASN A 290 4.33 4.09 7.25
CA ASN A 290 3.79 3.36 8.40
C ASN A 290 4.16 1.86 8.30
N ILE A 291 3.81 1.08 9.33
CA ILE A 291 4.10 -0.37 9.38
C ILE A 291 3.62 -1.09 8.11
N LYS A 292 2.38 -0.82 7.69
CA LYS A 292 1.77 -1.43 6.50
C LYS A 292 2.59 -1.15 5.23
N TYR A 293 2.86 0.12 4.94
CA TYR A 293 3.58 0.49 3.72
C TYR A 293 5.04 0.08 3.73
N HIS A 294 5.70 0.05 4.89
CA HIS A 294 7.04 -0.47 4.96
C HIS A 294 7.09 -1.97 4.59
N ARG A 295 6.13 -2.77 5.08
CA ARG A 295 5.97 -4.18 4.66
C ARG A 295 5.70 -4.30 3.17
N ILE A 296 4.81 -3.46 2.61
CA ILE A 296 4.50 -3.46 1.17
C ILE A 296 5.76 -3.11 0.35
N HIS A 297 6.51 -2.08 0.72
CA HIS A 297 7.74 -1.69 0.03
C HIS A 297 8.78 -2.80 0.04
N THR A 298 8.98 -3.49 1.17
CA THR A 298 9.89 -4.64 1.26
C THR A 298 9.46 -5.80 0.37
N LEU A 299 8.15 -6.10 0.30
CA LEU A 299 7.61 -7.15 -0.57
C LEU A 299 7.74 -6.79 -2.06
N LEU A 300 7.44 -5.54 -2.42
CA LEU A 300 7.60 -5.04 -3.79
C LEU A 300 9.08 -5.02 -4.22
N LEU A 301 9.99 -4.64 -3.33
CA LEU A 301 11.42 -4.66 -3.65
C LEU A 301 11.93 -6.09 -3.90
N LYS A 302 11.48 -7.05 -3.08
CA LYS A 302 11.74 -8.48 -3.31
C LYS A 302 11.26 -8.92 -4.70
N ASP A 303 10.03 -8.53 -5.05
CA ASP A 303 9.41 -8.86 -6.34
C ASP A 303 10.17 -8.28 -7.54
N LEU A 304 10.68 -7.05 -7.40
CA LEU A 304 11.53 -6.40 -8.42
C LEU A 304 12.86 -7.14 -8.60
N ILE A 305 13.52 -7.51 -7.49
CA ILE A 305 14.77 -8.29 -7.49
C ILE A 305 14.60 -9.63 -8.22
N GLU A 306 13.49 -10.33 -7.96
CA GLU A 306 13.24 -11.66 -8.53
C GLU A 306 13.04 -11.59 -10.05
N ARG A 307 12.45 -10.50 -10.56
CA ARG A 307 11.96 -10.42 -11.95
C ARG A 307 12.79 -9.59 -12.91
N ASN A 308 13.41 -8.49 -12.46
CA ASN A 308 14.07 -7.55 -13.37
C ASN A 308 15.56 -7.43 -13.06
N GLN A 309 16.40 -7.54 -14.10
CA GLN A 309 17.85 -7.57 -13.96
C GLN A 309 18.44 -6.27 -13.39
N ASN A 310 17.77 -5.14 -13.58
CA ASN A 310 18.20 -3.83 -13.05
C ASN A 310 18.30 -3.83 -11.50
N PHE A 311 17.64 -4.78 -10.83
CA PHE A 311 17.58 -4.88 -9.37
C PHE A 311 18.53 -5.92 -8.77
N LYS A 312 19.28 -6.68 -9.59
CA LYS A 312 20.15 -7.78 -9.10
C LYS A 312 21.56 -7.33 -8.74
N ASN A 313 21.78 -6.03 -8.54
CA ASN A 313 23.06 -5.50 -8.07
C ASN A 313 23.18 -5.59 -6.53
N LYS A 314 24.41 -5.60 -6.04
CA LYS A 314 24.71 -5.79 -4.61
C LYS A 314 24.05 -4.74 -3.71
N GLU A 315 24.05 -3.47 -4.13
CA GLU A 315 23.54 -2.37 -3.30
C GLU A 315 22.03 -2.50 -3.06
N ILE A 316 21.27 -2.89 -4.08
CA ILE A 316 19.82 -3.13 -3.97
C ILE A 316 19.52 -4.38 -3.13
N MET A 317 20.32 -5.44 -3.28
CA MET A 317 20.21 -6.63 -2.44
C MET A 317 20.46 -6.30 -0.96
N ASP A 318 21.48 -5.49 -0.66
CA ASP A 318 21.80 -5.02 0.68
C ASP A 318 20.65 -4.14 1.25
N LEU A 319 20.07 -3.27 0.42
CA LEU A 319 18.88 -2.49 0.79
C LEU A 319 17.70 -3.41 1.17
N TYR A 320 17.41 -4.41 0.34
CA TYR A 320 16.36 -5.39 0.64
C TYR A 320 16.65 -6.16 1.93
N HIS A 321 17.88 -6.60 2.16
CA HIS A 321 18.26 -7.29 3.40
C HIS A 321 18.03 -6.42 4.63
N ASN A 322 18.36 -5.13 4.54
CA ASN A 322 18.14 -4.17 5.62
C ASN A 322 16.65 -3.93 5.90
N TRP A 323 15.83 -3.72 4.87
CA TRP A 323 14.37 -3.58 5.02
C TRP A 323 13.70 -4.89 5.47
N SER A 324 14.24 -6.04 5.09
CA SER A 324 13.80 -7.35 5.57
C SER A 324 14.10 -7.54 7.06
N LYS A 325 15.29 -7.10 7.50
CA LYS A 325 15.68 -7.14 8.93
C LYS A 325 14.79 -6.25 9.79
N SER A 326 14.43 -5.06 9.29
CA SER A 326 13.56 -4.16 10.03
C SER A 326 12.11 -4.61 10.02
N THR A 327 11.60 -5.18 8.93
CA THR A 327 10.28 -5.85 8.94
C THR A 327 10.23 -7.07 9.87
N ALA A 328 11.34 -7.76 10.12
CA ALA A 328 11.42 -8.81 11.14
C ALA A 328 11.43 -8.27 12.59
N ASN A 329 11.73 -6.98 12.79
CA ASN A 329 11.78 -6.29 14.09
C ASN A 329 10.94 -5.00 14.07
N ILE A 330 9.74 -5.14 13.51
CA ILE A 330 9.02 -4.00 12.96
C ILE A 330 8.53 -3.02 14.03
N GLY A 331 8.22 -3.48 15.25
CA GLY A 331 7.81 -2.59 16.33
C GLY A 331 8.94 -1.67 16.81
N TYR A 332 10.16 -2.18 16.94
CA TYR A 332 11.33 -1.35 17.30
C TYR A 332 11.60 -0.29 16.24
N TYR A 333 11.65 -0.70 14.96
CA TYR A 333 11.95 0.22 13.87
C TYR A 333 10.81 1.21 13.59
N TYR A 334 9.55 0.81 13.82
CA TYR A 334 8.41 1.73 13.78
C TYR A 334 8.52 2.82 14.85
N ILE A 335 8.91 2.49 16.07
CA ILE A 335 9.15 3.52 17.11
C ILE A 335 10.29 4.47 16.69
N LYS A 336 11.34 3.93 16.05
CA LYS A 336 12.53 4.69 15.64
C LYS A 336 12.28 5.61 14.44
N HIS A 337 11.52 5.18 13.44
CA HIS A 337 11.42 5.83 12.12
C HIS A 337 9.99 6.08 11.63
N GLY A 338 8.99 5.46 12.25
CA GLY A 338 7.60 5.56 11.81
C GLY A 338 7.05 6.99 11.89
N PRO A 339 5.99 7.28 11.13
CA PRO A 339 5.36 8.60 11.14
C PRO A 339 4.74 8.91 12.50
N ILE A 340 5.09 10.07 13.07
CA ILE A 340 4.48 10.60 14.28
C ILE A 340 3.02 10.93 13.97
N SER A 341 2.11 10.15 14.55
CA SER A 341 0.67 10.19 14.27
C SER A 341 -0.11 9.71 15.49
N TRP A 342 -1.44 9.86 15.47
CA TRP A 342 -2.28 9.26 16.52
C TRP A 342 -2.11 7.75 16.65
N ALA A 343 -1.84 7.05 15.54
CA ALA A 343 -1.54 5.62 15.57
C ALA A 343 -0.23 5.32 16.32
N TYR A 344 0.80 6.13 16.09
CA TYR A 344 2.10 6.03 16.79
C TYR A 344 1.93 6.22 18.30
N TYR A 345 1.21 7.27 18.72
CA TYR A 345 0.97 7.52 20.14
C TYR A 345 0.15 6.40 20.78
N GLN A 346 -0.91 5.93 20.12
CA GLN A 346 -1.68 4.80 20.64
C GLN A 346 -0.84 3.53 20.76
N PHE A 347 0.04 3.25 19.79
CA PHE A 347 0.95 2.10 19.84
C PHE A 347 1.86 2.16 21.08
N ILE A 348 2.48 3.30 21.34
CA ILE A 348 3.34 3.52 22.53
C ILE A 348 2.53 3.47 23.83
N THR A 349 1.34 4.08 23.86
CA THR A 349 0.48 4.04 25.05
C THR A 349 0.07 2.60 25.38
N MET A 350 -0.32 1.80 24.37
CA MET A 350 -0.66 0.39 24.54
C MET A 350 0.53 -0.43 25.05
N TYR A 351 1.74 -0.11 24.62
CA TYR A 351 2.96 -0.74 25.13
C TYR A 351 3.13 -0.50 26.64
N PHE A 352 3.08 0.76 27.09
CA PHE A 352 3.22 1.08 28.51
C PHE A 352 2.06 0.57 29.36
N LEU A 353 0.83 0.64 28.84
CA LEU A 353 -0.35 0.10 29.51
C LEU A 353 -0.25 -1.40 29.70
N SER A 354 0.28 -2.14 28.72
CA SER A 354 0.48 -3.59 28.83
C SER A 354 1.47 -3.95 29.93
N ILE A 355 2.58 -3.19 30.05
CA ILE A 355 3.53 -3.35 31.16
C ILE A 355 2.83 -3.07 32.51
N LEU A 356 2.07 -1.98 32.61
CA LEU A 356 1.38 -1.59 33.84
C LEU A 356 0.35 -2.63 34.28
N VAL A 357 -0.48 -3.11 33.35
CA VAL A 357 -1.53 -4.11 33.62
C VAL A 357 -0.90 -5.42 34.08
N LEU A 358 0.08 -5.96 33.36
CA LEU A 358 0.73 -7.21 33.74
C LEU A 358 1.50 -7.08 35.07
N SER A 359 2.14 -5.93 35.31
CA SER A 359 2.81 -5.65 36.59
C SER A 359 1.82 -5.60 37.75
N SER A 360 0.63 -5.03 37.53
CA SER A 360 -0.44 -4.94 38.53
C SER A 360 -1.04 -6.32 38.83
N ILE A 361 -1.30 -7.12 37.79
CA ILE A 361 -1.76 -8.50 37.93
C ILE A 361 -0.76 -9.31 38.75
N TYR A 362 0.54 -9.23 38.39
CA TYR A 362 1.59 -9.91 39.14
C TYR A 362 1.65 -9.46 40.60
N PHE A 363 1.54 -8.16 40.87
CA PHE A 363 1.53 -7.62 42.22
C PHE A 363 0.35 -8.17 43.05
N LEU A 364 -0.86 -8.22 42.47
CA LEU A 364 -2.05 -8.76 43.12
C LEU A 364 -1.92 -10.26 43.43
N ILE A 365 -1.44 -11.06 42.46
CA ILE A 365 -1.18 -12.49 42.65
C ILE A 365 -0.18 -12.70 43.81
N ARG A 366 0.92 -11.94 43.81
CA ARG A 366 1.94 -12.03 44.85
C ARG A 366 1.43 -11.60 46.22
N LYS A 367 0.53 -10.60 46.28
CA LYS A 367 -0.07 -10.15 47.54
C LYS A 367 -0.98 -11.23 48.13
N ASN A 368 -1.74 -11.93 47.31
CA ASN A 368 -2.68 -12.98 47.75
C ASN A 368 -1.98 -14.32 48.05
N ALA A 369 -0.77 -14.54 47.54
CA ALA A 369 0.05 -15.73 47.84
C ALA A 369 0.88 -15.62 49.12
N LYS A 370 0.86 -14.46 49.79
CA LYS A 370 1.42 -14.24 51.12
C LYS A 370 0.32 -14.20 52.15
#